data_AF-A0A958WML7-F1
#
_entry.id   AF-A0A958WML7-F1
#
_cell.length_a   1.000
_cell.length_b   1.000
_cell.length_c   1.000
_cell.angle_alpha   90.00
_cell.angle_beta   90.00
_cell.angle_gamma   90.00
#
_symmetry.space_group_name_H-M   'P 1'
#
loop_
_entity.id
_entity.type
_entity.pdbx_description
1 polymer ?
#
loop_
_entity_poly.entity_id
_entity_poly.type
_entity_poly.pdbx_seq_one_letter_code
_entity_poly.pdbx_strand_id
1 'polypeptide(L)'
;MEGFVANFGLWLAYILVIVGVILAIVFPIISSVSEPKKMVKTAIGFGGILVVFLIGYILSGSELTAKYIESGVDTESLSKMIGGMLSMVYILMAIAAAGIVYTELNKAIK
;
A
#
# COMPACT_ATOMS: atom_id res chain seq x y z
N MET A 1 42.39 5.61 8.13
CA MET A 1 41.07 6.20 7.85
C MET A 1 40.01 5.15 7.53
N GLU A 2 40.35 4.03 6.89
CA GLU A 2 39.38 2.98 6.52
C GLU A 2 38.68 2.31 7.73
N GLY A 3 39.40 2.02 8.82
CA GLY A 3 38.80 1.39 10.01
C GLY A 3 37.84 2.28 10.81
N PHE A 4 37.97 3.60 10.72
CA PHE A 4 37.08 4.57 11.38
C PHE A 4 35.74 4.66 10.64
N VAL A 5 35.78 4.79 9.30
CA VAL A 5 34.56 4.84 8.48
C VAL A 5 33.80 3.50 8.54
N ALA A 6 34.51 2.37 8.48
CA ALA A 6 33.88 1.05 8.46
C ALA A 6 33.19 0.67 9.78
N ASN A 7 33.75 1.03 10.94
CA ASN A 7 33.14 0.68 12.23
C ASN A 7 32.24 1.79 12.78
N PHE A 8 32.76 3.02 12.88
CA PHE A 8 32.02 4.12 13.47
C PHE A 8 30.96 4.68 12.51
N GLY A 9 31.31 4.85 11.23
CA GLY A 9 30.38 5.35 10.21
C GLY A 9 29.20 4.41 9.99
N LEU A 10 29.45 3.10 9.95
CA LEU A 10 28.40 2.09 9.77
C LEU A 10 27.48 2.00 11.01
N TRP A 11 28.03 2.05 12.22
CA TRP A 11 27.23 2.05 13.44
C TRP A 11 26.36 3.30 13.57
N LEU A 12 26.91 4.47 13.25
CA LEU A 12 26.17 5.73 13.21
C LEU A 12 25.06 5.69 12.15
N ALA A 13 25.32 5.13 10.97
CA ALA A 13 24.33 4.96 9.92
C ALA A 13 23.17 4.07 10.37
N TYR A 14 23.44 2.94 11.04
CA TYR A 14 22.37 2.08 11.58
C TYR A 14 21.51 2.81 12.62
N ILE A 15 22.13 3.59 13.51
CA ILE A 15 21.39 4.39 14.49
C ILE A 15 20.53 5.44 13.79
N LEU A 16 21.09 6.16 12.80
CA LEU A 16 20.34 7.15 12.04
C LEU A 16 19.18 6.53 11.26
N VAL A 17 19.35 5.33 10.71
CA VAL A 17 18.26 4.58 10.06
C VAL A 17 17.17 4.22 11.07
N ILE A 18 17.54 3.69 12.24
CA ILE A 18 16.57 3.33 13.28
C ILE A 18 15.81 4.58 13.75
N VAL A 19 16.51 5.68 14.04
CA VAL A 19 15.90 6.95 14.43
C VAL A 19 15.03 7.48 13.31
N GLY A 20 15.49 7.42 12.06
CA GLY A 20 14.73 7.82 10.88
C GLY A 20 13.43 7.04 10.74
N VAL A 21 13.46 5.72 10.91
CA VAL A 21 12.27 4.86 10.90
C VAL A 21 11.31 5.25 12.03
N ILE A 22 11.81 5.45 13.25
CA ILE A 22 10.97 5.86 14.39
C ILE A 22 10.31 7.21 14.10
N LEU A 23 11.09 8.20 13.66
CA LEU A 23 10.58 9.53 13.33
C LEU A 23 9.58 9.50 12.16
N ALA A 24 9.83 8.69 11.13
CA ALA A 24 8.93 8.52 9.99
C ALA A 24 7.58 7.91 10.37
N ILE A 25 7.49 7.19 11.49
CA ILE A 25 6.22 6.67 12.03
C ILE A 25 5.59 7.68 13.00
N VAL A 26 6.39 8.24 13.92
CA VAL A 26 5.90 9.12 15.00
C VAL A 26 5.42 10.47 14.48
N PHE A 27 6.14 11.10 13.55
CA PHE A 27 5.76 12.42 13.02
C PHE A 27 4.40 12.43 12.31
N PRO A 28 4.10 11.49 11.40
CA PRO A 28 2.77 11.42 10.79
C PRO A 28 1.66 11.22 11.81
N ILE A 29 1.88 10.44 12.88
CA ILE A 29 0.88 10.23 13.93
C ILE A 29 0.61 11.53 14.68
N ILE A 30 1.65 12.23 15.16
CA ILE A 30 1.51 13.51 15.87
C ILE A 30 0.81 14.54 14.97
N SER A 31 1.27 14.68 13.72
CA SER A 31 0.70 15.62 12.76
C SER A 31 -0.76 15.28 12.41
N SER A 32 -1.12 14.00 12.34
CA SER A 32 -2.50 13.56 12.09
C SER A 32 -3.43 13.91 13.26
N VAL A 33 -2.96 13.79 14.51
CA VAL A 33 -3.76 14.12 15.70
C VAL A 33 -3.93 15.64 15.87
N SER A 34 -2.90 16.44 15.56
CA SER A 34 -2.99 17.91 15.63
C SER A 34 -3.92 18.51 14.58
N GLU A 35 -4.16 17.81 13.46
CA GLU A 35 -5.01 18.27 12.37
C GLU A 35 -6.12 17.25 12.02
N PRO A 36 -7.15 17.10 12.88
CA PRO A 36 -8.17 16.08 12.73
C PRO A 36 -8.91 16.15 11.38
N LYS A 37 -9.03 17.36 10.78
CA LYS A 37 -9.62 17.53 9.45
C LYS A 37 -8.80 16.88 8.33
N LYS A 38 -7.46 16.90 8.42
CA LYS A 38 -6.59 16.21 7.47
C LYS A 38 -6.65 14.70 7.70
N MET A 39 -6.71 14.27 8.97
CA MET A 39 -6.84 12.86 9.32
C MET A 39 -8.11 12.23 8.73
N VAL A 40 -9.25 12.93 8.76
CA VAL A 40 -10.50 12.44 8.14
C VAL A 40 -10.36 12.25 6.63
N LYS A 41 -9.69 13.17 5.91
CA LYS A 41 -9.47 13.02 4.47
C LYS A 41 -8.60 11.80 4.14
N THR A 42 -7.52 11.60 4.90
CA THR A 42 -6.67 10.42 4.77
C THR A 42 -7.43 9.13 5.11
N ALA A 43 -8.24 9.15 6.18
CA ALA A 43 -9.07 8.01 6.57
C ALA A 43 -10.12 7.66 5.53
N ILE A 44 -10.72 8.66 4.85
CA ILE A 44 -11.64 8.42 3.72
C ILE A 44 -10.89 7.75 2.56
N GLY A 45 -9.67 8.19 2.26
CA GLY A 45 -8.82 7.56 1.24
C GLY A 45 -8.53 6.08 1.56
N PHE A 46 -8.05 5.80 2.77
CA PHE A 46 -7.84 4.43 3.25
C PHE A 46 -9.12 3.60 3.28
N GLY A 47 -10.24 4.20 3.72
CA GLY A 47 -11.55 3.57 3.72
C GLY A 47 -12.02 3.19 2.31
N GLY A 48 -11.81 4.07 1.32
CA GLY A 48 -12.11 3.78 -0.08
C GLY A 48 -11.31 2.59 -0.62
N ILE A 49 -10.00 2.55 -0.31
CA ILE A 49 -9.12 1.42 -0.66
C ILE A 49 -9.64 0.12 -0.02
N LEU A 50 -10.03 0.17 1.25
CA LEU A 50 -10.57 -1.00 1.97
C LEU A 50 -11.89 -1.48 1.35
N VAL A 51 -12.79 -0.58 0.95
CA VAL A 51 -14.04 -0.94 0.27
C VAL A 51 -13.74 -1.63 -1.06
N VAL A 52 -12.78 -1.12 -1.84
CA VAL A 52 -12.37 -1.75 -3.11
C VAL A 52 -11.75 -3.13 -2.87
N PHE A 53 -10.96 -3.29 -1.81
CA PHE A 53 -10.44 -4.59 -1.42
C PHE A 53 -11.55 -5.58 -1.07
N LEU A 54 -12.54 -5.17 -0.27
CA LEU A 54 -13.68 -6.02 0.09
C LEU A 54 -14.47 -6.45 -1.15
N ILE A 55 -14.69 -5.55 -2.11
CA ILE A 55 -15.31 -5.89 -3.39
C ILE A 55 -14.45 -6.94 -4.11
N GLY A 56 -13.14 -6.67 -4.29
CA GLY A 56 -12.23 -7.61 -4.94
C GLY A 56 -12.16 -8.99 -4.26
N TYR A 57 -12.20 -9.02 -2.93
CA TYR A 57 -12.16 -10.24 -2.13
C TYR A 57 -13.48 -11.05 -2.19
N ILE A 58 -14.62 -10.39 -2.31
CA ILE A 58 -15.92 -11.08 -2.50
C ILE A 58 -16.00 -11.67 -3.91
N LEU A 59 -15.44 -10.97 -4.90
CA LEU A 59 -15.39 -11.42 -6.29
C LEU A 59 -14.33 -12.50 -6.53
N SER A 60 -13.34 -12.66 -5.64
CA SER A 60 -12.26 -13.64 -5.83
C SER A 60 -12.70 -15.06 -5.52
N GLY A 61 -12.25 -15.99 -6.37
CA GLY A 61 -12.39 -17.42 -6.19
C GLY A 61 -11.40 -17.98 -5.15
N SER A 62 -11.67 -19.20 -4.70
CA SER A 62 -10.82 -19.95 -3.77
C SER A 62 -10.22 -21.20 -4.41
N GLU A 63 -10.02 -21.19 -5.73
CA GLU A 63 -9.59 -22.38 -6.46
C GLU A 63 -8.17 -22.81 -6.05
N LEU A 64 -7.95 -24.13 -5.97
CA LEU A 64 -6.66 -24.75 -5.71
C LEU A 64 -6.24 -25.58 -6.92
N THR A 65 -5.72 -24.89 -7.94
CA THR A 65 -5.20 -25.54 -9.15
C THR A 65 -3.82 -26.12 -8.89
N ALA A 66 -3.41 -27.18 -9.60
CA ALA A 66 -2.06 -27.76 -9.50
C ALA A 66 -0.94 -26.70 -9.58
N LYS A 67 -1.08 -25.73 -10.49
CA LYS A 67 -0.17 -24.59 -10.63
C LYS A 67 -0.11 -23.67 -9.40
N TYR A 68 -1.22 -23.50 -8.69
CA TYR A 68 -1.27 -22.67 -7.48
C TYR A 68 -0.55 -23.37 -6.34
N ILE A 69 -0.79 -24.67 -6.18
CA ILE A 69 -0.11 -25.50 -5.19
C ILE A 69 1.40 -25.54 -5.46
N GLU A 70 1.83 -25.72 -6.71
CA GLU A 70 3.24 -25.63 -7.10
C GLU A 70 3.88 -24.26 -6.79
N SER A 71 3.08 -23.20 -6.79
CA SER A 71 3.52 -21.83 -6.46
C SER A 71 3.48 -21.52 -4.96
N GLY A 72 3.20 -22.51 -4.10
CA GLY A 72 3.09 -22.35 -2.64
C GLY A 72 1.73 -21.84 -2.16
N VAL A 73 0.70 -21.88 -3.01
CA VAL A 73 -0.69 -21.54 -2.67
C VAL A 73 -1.45 -22.85 -2.44
N ASP A 74 -1.33 -23.38 -1.23
CA ASP A 74 -1.88 -24.67 -0.81
C ASP A 74 -3.23 -24.57 -0.09
N THR A 75 -3.62 -23.37 0.34
CA THR A 75 -4.80 -23.13 1.17
C THR A 75 -5.82 -22.23 0.46
N GLU A 76 -7.11 -22.58 0.53
CA GLU A 76 -8.21 -21.80 -0.07
C GLU A 76 -8.23 -20.33 0.37
N SER A 77 -7.95 -20.08 1.66
CA SER A 77 -7.85 -18.74 2.23
C SER A 77 -6.74 -17.92 1.55
N LEU A 78 -5.59 -18.54 1.32
CA LEU A 78 -4.43 -17.89 0.70
C LEU A 78 -4.71 -17.61 -0.79
N SER A 79 -5.31 -18.57 -1.50
CA SER A 79 -5.76 -18.39 -2.89
C SER A 79 -6.74 -17.23 -3.01
N LYS A 80 -7.76 -17.21 -2.16
CA LYS A 80 -8.78 -16.16 -2.14
C LYS A 80 -8.23 -14.79 -1.77
N MET A 81 -7.28 -14.73 -0.83
CA MET A 81 -6.60 -13.50 -0.44
C MET A 81 -5.74 -12.94 -1.57
N ILE A 82 -4.96 -13.78 -2.25
CA ILE A 82 -4.18 -13.37 -3.43
C ILE A 82 -5.11 -12.88 -4.54
N GLY A 83 -6.14 -13.64 -4.87
CA GLY A 83 -7.11 -13.26 -5.90
C GLY A 83 -7.83 -11.95 -5.56
N GLY A 84 -8.15 -11.72 -4.28
CA GLY A 84 -8.78 -10.49 -3.80
C GLY A 84 -7.85 -9.28 -3.92
N MET A 85 -6.60 -9.42 -3.51
CA MET A 85 -5.58 -8.37 -3.67
C MET A 85 -5.30 -8.06 -5.14
N LEU A 86 -5.22 -9.09 -6.00
CA LEU A 86 -4.98 -8.90 -7.42
C LEU A 86 -6.17 -8.19 -8.10
N SER A 87 -7.39 -8.60 -7.77
CA SER A 87 -8.62 -7.97 -8.25
C SER A 87 -8.71 -6.50 -7.81
N MET A 88 -8.38 -6.22 -6.56
CA MET A 88 -8.30 -4.85 -6.03
C MET A 88 -7.34 -3.98 -6.85
N VAL A 89 -6.13 -4.48 -7.16
CA VAL A 89 -5.16 -3.75 -7.99
C VAL A 89 -5.73 -3.46 -9.37
N TYR A 90 -6.39 -4.43 -10.02
CA TYR A 90 -7.01 -4.22 -11.33
C TYR A 90 -8.14 -3.19 -11.30
N ILE A 91 -8.99 -3.22 -10.28
CA ILE A 91 -10.06 -2.24 -10.11
C ILE A 91 -9.47 -0.84 -9.91
N LEU A 92 -8.48 -0.69 -9.03
CA LEU A 92 -7.81 0.59 -8.80
C LEU A 92 -7.10 1.11 -10.05
N MET A 93 -6.49 0.23 -10.83
CA MET A 93 -5.86 0.57 -12.10
C MET A 93 -6.89 1.12 -13.10
N ALA A 94 -8.06 0.48 -13.22
CA ALA A 94 -9.14 0.96 -14.07
C ALA A 94 -9.68 2.33 -13.61
N ILE A 95 -9.90 2.51 -12.30
CA ILE A 95 -10.32 3.78 -11.72
C ILE A 95 -9.29 4.88 -11.99
N ALA A 96 -8.00 4.58 -11.81
CA ALA A 96 -6.93 5.53 -12.07
C ALA A 96 -6.87 5.94 -13.55
N ALA A 97 -6.94 4.98 -14.48
CA ALA A 97 -6.96 5.26 -15.90
C ALA A 97 -8.16 6.13 -16.30
N ALA A 98 -9.36 5.78 -15.84
CA ALA A 98 -10.57 6.57 -16.07
C ALA A 98 -10.46 7.99 -15.48
N GLY A 99 -9.89 8.11 -14.28
CA GLY A 99 -9.65 9.39 -13.61
C GLY A 99 -8.69 10.30 -14.38
N ILE A 100 -7.64 9.74 -14.98
CA ILE A 100 -6.71 10.47 -15.84
C ILE A 100 -7.46 10.99 -17.08
N VAL A 101 -8.18 10.11 -17.79
CA VAL A 101 -8.95 10.51 -18.99
C VAL A 101 -9.95 11.62 -18.66
N TYR A 102 -10.72 11.46 -17.57
CA TYR A 102 -11.66 12.49 -17.12
C TYR A 102 -10.98 13.82 -16.81
N THR A 103 -9.82 13.78 -16.15
CA THR A 103 -9.05 14.98 -15.79
C THR A 103 -8.57 15.72 -17.03
N GLU A 104 -8.07 14.99 -18.03
CA GLU A 104 -7.58 15.60 -19.28
C GLU A 104 -8.73 16.15 -20.13
N LEU A 105 -9.88 15.46 -20.21
CA LEU A 105 -11.08 15.96 -20.88
C LEU A 105 -11.62 17.24 -20.21
N ASN A 106 -11.71 17.24 -18.89
CA ASN A 106 -12.23 18.39 -18.15
C ASN A 106 -11.30 19.62 -18.25
N LYS A 107 -9.98 19.41 -18.35
CA LYS A 107 -9.01 20.48 -18.66
C LYS A 107 -9.12 20.98 -20.10
N ALA A 108 -9.42 20.11 -21.05
CA ALA A 108 -9.54 20.49 -22.46
C ALA A 108 -10.83 21.26 -22.76
N ILE A 109 -11.90 21.01 -22.00
CA ILE A 109 -13.20 21.68 -22.14
C ILE A 109 -13.22 23.04 -21.41
N LYS A 110 -12.42 23.20 -20.35
CA LYS A 110 -12.38 24.41 -19.53
C LYS A 110 -11.26 25.37 -19.95
#